data_AF-A0A9D4JHX5-F1
#
_entry.id   AF-A0A9D4JHX5-F1
#
_cell.length_a   1.000
_cell.length_b   1.000
_cell.length_c   1.000
_cell.angle_alpha   90.00
_cell.angle_beta   90.00
_cell.angle_gamma   90.00
#
_symmetry.space_group_name_H-M   'P 1'
#
loop_
_entity.id
_entity.type
_entity.pdbx_description
1 polymer ?
#
loop_
_entity_poly.entity_id
_entity_poly.type
_entity_poly.pdbx_seq_one_letter_code
_entity_poly.pdbx_strand_id
1 'polypeptide(L)'
;MVTTYRTYGGSKRRSKSHCVVMEHGPVSGGGSDAWVNERFQIPALPPSQLPGCDIIFIEYFVEFKVDVVDTPFDLELPIPITIGTIPLQSTVQMYMPSMWPSPEPVVTQQPYGPPSGSISSV
;
A
#
# COMPACT_ATOMS: atom_id res chain seq x y z
N MET A 1 4.10 -3.24 -16.84
CA MET A 1 3.07 -2.30 -17.38
C MET A 1 2.50 -2.88 -18.65
N VAL A 2 1.18 -2.83 -18.80
CA VAL A 2 0.46 -3.23 -20.00
C VAL A 2 -0.27 -2.01 -20.54
N THR A 3 -0.10 -1.72 -21.83
CA THR A 3 -0.77 -0.64 -22.53
C THR A 3 -1.69 -1.21 -23.60
N THR A 4 -2.96 -0.88 -23.53
CA THR A 4 -3.97 -1.29 -24.50
C THR A 4 -4.42 -0.08 -25.30
N TYR A 5 -4.33 -0.18 -26.63
CA TYR A 5 -4.77 0.81 -27.59
C TYR A 5 -6.05 0.31 -28.25
N ARG A 6 -7.13 1.10 -28.22
CA ARG A 6 -8.35 0.84 -29.00
C ARG A 6 -8.19 1.44 -30.39
N THR A 7 -8.60 0.69 -31.41
CA THR A 7 -8.61 1.10 -32.80
C THR A 7 -9.96 0.74 -33.43
N TYR A 8 -10.28 1.28 -34.61
CA TYR A 8 -11.55 1.01 -35.30
C TYR A 8 -11.83 -0.47 -35.56
N GLY A 9 -10.79 -1.32 -35.57
CA GLY A 9 -10.91 -2.77 -35.82
C GLY A 9 -10.67 -3.65 -34.60
N GLY A 10 -10.62 -3.10 -33.38
CA GLY A 10 -10.42 -3.86 -32.14
C GLY A 10 -9.43 -3.19 -31.18
N SER A 11 -8.58 -3.99 -30.54
CA SER A 11 -7.56 -3.48 -29.61
C SER A 11 -6.19 -4.10 -29.85
N LYS A 12 -5.13 -3.32 -29.61
CA LYS A 12 -3.74 -3.79 -29.61
C LYS A 12 -3.19 -3.65 -28.21
N ARG A 13 -2.49 -4.69 -27.73
CA ARG A 13 -1.88 -4.72 -26.39
C ARG A 13 -0.36 -4.74 -26.51
N ARG A 14 0.32 -3.93 -25.72
CA ARG A 14 1.78 -3.89 -25.58
C ARG A 14 2.13 -4.06 -24.11
N SER A 15 3.13 -4.88 -23.83
CA SER A 15 3.69 -5.02 -22.49
C SER A 15 5.07 -4.40 -22.46
N LYS A 16 5.36 -3.65 -21.39
CA LYS A 16 6.68 -3.06 -21.13
C LYS A 16 6.99 -3.16 -19.64
N SER A 17 8.15 -3.70 -19.32
CA SER A 17 8.67 -3.69 -17.95
C SER A 17 9.41 -2.37 -17.72
N HIS A 18 9.20 -1.77 -16.56
CA HIS A 18 10.01 -0.64 -16.10
C HIS A 18 10.84 -1.18 -14.95
N CYS A 19 12.17 -1.17 -15.11
CA CYS A 19 13.07 -1.89 -14.23
C CYS A 19 13.35 -1.06 -12.98
N VAL A 20 12.56 -1.29 -11.93
CA VAL A 20 13.01 -1.09 -10.56
C VAL A 20 12.90 -2.46 -9.92
N VAL A 21 14.00 -2.97 -9.40
CA VAL A 21 14.11 -4.31 -8.82
C VAL A 21 14.61 -4.16 -7.40
N MET A 22 13.97 -4.88 -6.48
CA MET A 22 14.40 -5.04 -5.10
C MET A 22 14.59 -6.55 -4.92
N GLU A 23 15.74 -6.94 -4.37
CA GLU A 23 16.11 -8.35 -4.19
C GLU A 23 16.36 -8.62 -2.71
N HIS A 24 15.91 -9.78 -2.24
CA HIS A 24 16.33 -10.35 -0.96
C HIS A 24 17.23 -11.56 -1.21
N GLY A 25 17.98 -11.93 -0.17
CA GLY A 25 18.82 -13.11 -0.20
C GLY A 25 18.01 -14.41 -0.31
N PRO A 26 18.70 -15.54 -0.53
CA PRO A 26 18.05 -16.85 -0.62
C PRO A 26 17.37 -17.24 0.69
N VAL A 27 16.23 -17.93 0.57
CA VAL A 27 15.49 -18.50 1.69
C VAL A 27 15.73 -20.01 1.71
N SER A 28 16.18 -20.55 2.84
CA SER A 28 16.39 -21.99 2.98
C SER A 28 15.07 -22.76 3.02
N GLY A 29 15.11 -24.05 2.70
CA GLY A 29 13.94 -24.93 2.78
C GLY A 29 13.33 -24.92 4.19
N GLY A 30 12.03 -24.62 4.29
CA GLY A 30 11.32 -24.48 5.56
C GLY A 30 11.55 -23.14 6.28
N GLY A 31 12.38 -22.27 5.73
CA GLY A 31 12.55 -20.89 6.18
C GLY A 31 11.42 -19.97 5.71
N SER A 32 11.43 -18.75 6.23
CA SER A 32 10.51 -17.69 5.83
C SER A 32 11.24 -16.36 5.80
N ASP A 33 10.88 -15.51 4.85
CA ASP A 33 11.38 -14.15 4.75
C ASP A 33 10.20 -13.17 4.71
N ALA A 34 10.37 -12.00 5.33
CA ALA A 34 9.31 -11.03 5.52
C ALA A 34 9.79 -9.62 5.14
N TRP A 35 9.16 -9.05 4.12
CA TRP A 35 9.50 -7.75 3.58
C TRP A 35 8.65 -6.68 4.29
N VAL A 36 9.17 -6.13 5.40
CA VAL A 36 8.43 -5.24 6.29
C VAL A 36 8.95 -3.81 6.16
N ASN A 37 8.06 -2.86 5.84
CA ASN A 37 8.38 -1.44 5.64
C ASN A 37 9.41 -1.16 4.53
N GLU A 38 9.60 -2.11 3.61
CA GLU A 38 10.48 -1.94 2.45
C GLU A 38 9.93 -0.87 1.50
N ARG A 39 10.82 -0.02 0.98
CA ARG A 39 10.46 1.12 0.15
C ARG A 39 10.85 0.88 -1.30
N PHE A 40 9.84 0.64 -2.13
CA PHE A 40 9.99 0.52 -3.57
C PHE A 40 9.72 1.87 -4.25
N GLN A 41 10.75 2.52 -4.78
CA GLN A 41 10.61 3.82 -5.45
C GLN A 41 10.13 3.66 -6.88
N ILE A 42 8.92 4.16 -7.16
CA ILE A 42 8.35 4.16 -8.50
C ILE A 42 9.00 5.29 -9.31
N PRO A 43 9.54 5.02 -10.51
CA PRO A 43 10.15 6.06 -11.35
C PRO A 43 9.07 6.98 -11.93
N ALA A 44 9.48 8.01 -12.68
CA ALA A 44 8.55 8.84 -13.42
C ALA A 44 7.82 7.99 -14.49
N LEU A 45 6.53 7.75 -14.26
CA LEU A 45 5.65 6.94 -15.11
C LEU A 45 4.38 7.74 -15.43
N PRO A 46 3.75 7.52 -16.60
CA PRO A 46 2.44 8.08 -16.86
C PRO A 46 1.39 7.52 -15.87
N PRO A 47 0.32 8.26 -15.58
CA PRO A 47 -0.75 7.76 -14.73
C PRO A 47 -1.52 6.62 -15.41
N SER A 48 -2.11 5.74 -14.62
CA SER A 48 -2.93 4.62 -15.11
C SER A 48 -4.19 5.09 -15.83
N GLN A 49 -4.77 6.20 -15.37
CA GLN A 49 -5.91 6.85 -15.99
C GLN A 49 -5.45 8.10 -16.72
N LEU A 50 -5.90 8.28 -17.95
CA LEU A 50 -5.59 9.41 -18.82
C LEU A 50 -6.87 10.26 -19.00
N PRO A 51 -7.09 11.30 -18.19
CA PRO A 51 -8.28 12.14 -18.31
C PRO A 51 -8.41 12.72 -19.73
N GLY A 52 -9.57 12.52 -20.36
CA GLY A 52 -9.82 12.97 -21.73
C GLY A 52 -9.27 12.05 -22.82
N CYS A 53 -8.72 10.88 -22.49
CA CYS A 53 -8.30 9.87 -23.46
C CYS A 53 -8.99 8.53 -23.18
N ASP A 54 -9.79 8.06 -24.13
CA ASP A 54 -10.60 6.83 -24.03
C ASP A 54 -10.11 5.71 -24.97
N ILE A 55 -9.04 5.96 -25.72
CA ILE A 55 -8.43 5.02 -26.66
C ILE A 55 -7.15 4.37 -26.13
N ILE A 56 -6.56 4.86 -25.03
CA ILE A 56 -5.34 4.30 -24.43
C ILE A 56 -5.64 3.95 -22.97
N PHE A 57 -5.32 2.72 -22.59
CA PHE A 57 -5.48 2.20 -21.22
C PHE A 57 -4.12 1.72 -20.73
N ILE A 58 -3.74 2.12 -19.51
CA ILE A 58 -2.45 1.77 -18.92
C ILE A 58 -2.68 1.05 -17.59
N GLU A 59 -2.22 -0.19 -17.52
CA GLU A 59 -2.30 -1.04 -16.34
C GLU A 59 -0.89 -1.30 -15.79
N TYR A 60 -0.73 -1.17 -14.47
CA TYR A 60 0.54 -1.43 -13.80
C TYR A 60 0.40 -2.61 -12.85
N PHE A 61 1.50 -3.37 -12.77
CA PHE A 61 1.64 -4.51 -11.90
C PHE A 61 3.00 -4.42 -11.23
N VAL A 62 3.05 -4.66 -9.92
CA VAL A 62 4.28 -5.00 -9.21
C VAL A 62 4.41 -6.52 -9.28
N GLU A 63 5.52 -7.02 -9.79
CA GLU A 63 5.77 -8.46 -9.87
C GLU A 63 6.57 -8.88 -8.63
N PHE A 64 5.98 -9.73 -7.78
CA PHE A 64 6.73 -10.44 -6.75
C PHE A 64 7.18 -11.77 -7.32
N LYS A 65 8.50 -11.98 -7.39
CA LYS A 65 9.10 -13.18 -7.98
C LYS A 65 9.93 -13.93 -6.95
N VAL A 66 9.77 -15.25 -6.93
CA VAL A 66 10.64 -16.15 -6.18
C VAL A 66 11.20 -17.17 -7.16
N ASP A 67 12.51 -17.10 -7.37
CA ASP A 67 13.23 -18.07 -8.17
C ASP A 67 13.44 -19.33 -7.33
N VAL A 68 12.87 -20.45 -7.78
CA VAL A 68 12.94 -21.72 -7.04
C VAL A 68 14.00 -22.60 -7.69
N VAL A 69 15.12 -22.79 -6.98
CA VAL A 69 16.24 -23.60 -7.46
C VAL A 69 15.78 -25.02 -7.80
N ASP A 70 16.33 -25.60 -8.87
CA ASP A 70 16.05 -26.96 -9.36
C ASP A 70 14.59 -27.25 -9.73
N THR A 71 13.80 -26.20 -9.98
CA THR A 71 12.40 -26.31 -10.40
C THR A 71 12.23 -25.70 -11.80
N PRO A 72 11.42 -26.27 -12.70
CA PRO A 72 11.27 -25.74 -14.07
C PRO A 72 10.39 -24.48 -14.16
N PHE A 73 9.99 -23.90 -13.02
CA PHE A 73 9.14 -22.72 -12.97
C PHE A 73 9.51 -21.83 -11.78
N ASP A 74 9.32 -20.53 -11.96
CA ASP A 74 9.43 -19.53 -10.90
C ASP A 74 8.03 -19.20 -10.38
N LEU A 75 7.95 -18.75 -9.13
CA LEU A 75 6.71 -18.25 -8.56
C LEU A 75 6.58 -16.76 -8.88
N GLU A 76 5.62 -16.41 -9.72
CA GLU A 76 5.33 -15.03 -10.08
C GLU A 76 3.95 -14.61 -9.57
N LEU A 77 3.89 -13.53 -8.79
CA LEU A 77 2.65 -12.92 -8.31
C LEU A 77 2.53 -11.48 -8.85
N PRO A 78 1.70 -11.24 -9.89
CA PRO A 78 1.44 -9.91 -10.39
C PRO A 78 0.41 -9.21 -9.51
N ILE A 79 0.85 -8.16 -8.79
CA ILE A 79 0.00 -7.36 -7.91
C ILE A 79 -0.43 -6.09 -8.67
N PRO A 80 -1.73 -5.91 -8.98
CA PRO A 80 -2.20 -4.74 -9.70
C PRO A 80 -2.07 -3.48 -8.85
N ILE A 81 -1.56 -2.39 -9.44
CA ILE A 81 -1.44 -1.09 -8.78
C ILE A 81 -1.99 0.03 -9.67
N THR A 82 -2.41 1.12 -9.04
CA THR A 82 -2.82 2.35 -9.74
C THR A 82 -1.82 3.46 -9.46
N ILE A 83 -1.32 4.07 -10.53
CA ILE A 83 -0.42 5.24 -10.47
C ILE A 83 -1.24 6.48 -10.85
N GLY A 84 -1.32 7.44 -9.94
CA GLY A 84 -2.01 8.72 -10.15
C GLY A 84 -1.05 9.89 -10.33
N THR A 85 -1.59 11.04 -10.70
CA THR A 85 -0.86 12.33 -10.78
C THR A 85 -0.99 13.18 -9.51
N ILE A 86 -1.87 12.78 -8.58
CA ILE A 86 -2.07 13.48 -7.31
C ILE A 86 -1.06 12.91 -6.30
N PRO A 87 -0.24 13.75 -5.65
CA PRO A 87 0.73 13.28 -4.66
C PRO A 87 0.00 12.53 -3.54
N LEU A 88 0.41 11.27 -3.34
CA LEU A 88 -0.25 10.33 -2.45
C LEU A 88 -0.33 10.82 -0.99
N GLN A 89 0.56 11.74 -0.58
CA GLN A 89 0.65 12.24 0.79
C GLN A 89 -0.61 12.96 1.29
N SER A 90 -1.26 13.78 0.45
CA SER A 90 -2.50 14.46 0.84
C SER A 90 -3.69 13.50 0.95
N THR A 91 -3.62 12.40 0.20
CA THR A 91 -4.75 11.50 -0.04
C THR A 91 -4.71 10.30 0.89
N VAL A 92 -3.53 9.77 1.22
CA VAL A 92 -3.37 8.66 2.19
C VAL A 92 -3.81 9.06 3.59
N GLN A 93 -3.63 10.31 4.01
CA GLN A 93 -4.22 10.81 5.25
C GLN A 93 -5.76 10.72 5.27
N MET A 94 -6.41 10.78 4.11
CA MET A 94 -7.87 10.65 4.00
C MET A 94 -8.35 9.20 3.92
N TYR A 95 -7.51 8.28 3.41
CA TYR A 95 -7.87 6.86 3.26
C TYR A 95 -7.28 5.93 4.32
N MET A 96 -6.42 6.42 5.21
CA MET A 96 -6.06 5.73 6.44
C MET A 96 -7.04 6.16 7.54
N PRO A 97 -7.97 5.29 8.00
CA PRO A 97 -8.59 5.50 9.29
C PRO A 97 -7.45 5.60 10.31
N SER A 98 -7.47 6.63 11.14
CA SER A 98 -6.47 6.90 12.17
C SER A 98 -6.17 5.65 13.01
N MET A 99 -5.16 4.86 12.61
CA MET A 99 -4.54 3.81 13.42
C MET A 99 -3.55 4.41 14.45
N TRP A 100 -3.74 5.67 14.82
CA TRP A 100 -3.06 6.29 15.94
C TRP A 100 -3.88 5.99 17.21
N PRO A 101 -3.31 5.37 18.25
CA PRO A 101 -3.99 5.33 19.53
C PRO A 101 -4.16 6.78 19.99
N SER A 102 -5.41 7.19 20.19
CA SER A 102 -5.72 8.46 20.84
C SER A 102 -4.96 8.48 22.17
N PRO A 103 -4.20 9.54 22.51
CA PRO A 103 -3.69 9.67 23.87
C PRO A 103 -4.89 9.59 24.81
N GLU A 104 -4.90 8.59 25.69
CA GLU A 104 -5.92 8.48 26.72
C GLU A 104 -5.93 9.76 27.55
N PRO A 105 -7.09 10.30 27.94
CA PRO A 105 -7.13 11.45 28.82
C PRO A 105 -6.44 11.07 30.14
N VAL A 106 -5.31 11.72 30.43
CA VAL A 106 -4.65 11.62 31.73
C VAL A 106 -5.64 12.09 32.78
N VAL A 107 -6.18 11.14 33.56
CA VAL A 107 -6.99 11.43 34.74
C VAL A 107 -6.09 12.16 35.74
N THR A 108 -6.14 13.48 35.72
CA THR A 108 -5.52 14.30 36.76
C THR A 108 -6.39 14.11 38.00
N GLN A 109 -5.89 13.34 38.98
CA GLN A 109 -6.55 13.21 40.27
C GLN A 109 -6.69 14.61 40.89
N GLN A 110 -7.93 15.12 40.96
CA GLN A 110 -8.22 16.30 41.77
C GLN A 110 -8.05 15.93 43.26
N PRO A 111 -7.45 16.78 44.09
CA PRO A 111 -7.32 16.48 45.52
C PRO A 111 -8.70 16.40 46.15
N TYR A 112 -8.99 15.28 46.79
CA TYR A 112 -10.24 15.03 47.51
C TYR A 112 -10.47 16.13 48.57
N GLY A 113 -11.53 16.91 48.41
CA GLY A 113 -12.10 17.72 49.48
C GLY A 113 -12.78 16.82 50.53
N PRO A 114 -12.81 17.21 51.82
CA PRO A 114 -13.31 16.35 52.88
C PRO A 114 -14.83 16.12 52.77
N PRO A 115 -15.34 14.92 53.12
CA PRO A 115 -16.77 14.65 53.08
C PRO A 115 -17.51 15.48 54.15
N SER A 116 -18.43 16.32 53.71
CA SER A 116 -19.38 17.02 54.57
C SER A 116 -20.41 16.01 55.11
N GLY A 117 -20.10 15.44 56.27
CA GLY A 117 -21.05 14.65 57.05
C GLY A 117 -22.06 15.56 57.76
N SER A 118 -23.32 15.47 57.37
CA SER A 118 -24.43 16.15 58.05
C SER A 118 -25.40 15.13 58.67
N ILE A 119 -25.48 15.18 60.01
CA ILE A 119 -26.60 14.98 60.94
C ILE A 119 -27.24 13.59 61.14
N SER A 120 -27.28 13.14 62.41
CA SER A 120 -28.55 12.76 63.07
C SER A 120 -28.44 12.91 64.59
N SER A 121 -29.35 13.70 65.16
CA SER A 121 -29.69 13.74 66.59
C SER A 121 -30.52 12.52 66.97
N VAL A 122 -30.23 11.85 68.09
CA VAL A 122 -31.14 11.57 69.24
C VAL A 122 -30.28 11.25 70.46
#